data_AF-A0A1F2YF57-F1
#
_entry.id   AF-A0A1F2YF57-F1
#
_cell.length_a   1.000
_cell.length_b   1.000
_cell.length_c   1.000
_cell.angle_alpha   90.00
_cell.angle_beta   90.00
_cell.angle_gamma   90.00
#
_symmetry.space_group_name_H-M   'P 1'
#
loop_
_entity.id
_entity.type
_entity.pdbx_description
1 polymer ?
#
loop_
_entity_poly.entity_id
_entity_poly.type
_entity_poly.pdbx_seq_one_letter_code
_entity_poly.pdbx_strand_id
1 'polypeptide(L)' 'MANACYDHIGAHLGTVIMERVLEQGWLEETGSGRFRITDDGVRGFRRWGIDVGPLLEDRT' A
#
# COMPACT_ATOMS: atom_id res chain seq x y z
N MET A 1 -3.29 23.22 0.99
CA MET A 1 -1.93 23.20 0.42
C MET A 1 -1.05 22.42 1.39
N ALA A 2 -0.67 21.20 1.03
CA ALA A 2 0.25 20.39 1.82
C ALA A 2 1.49 20.09 0.97
N ASN A 3 2.59 20.72 1.37
CA ASN A 3 3.97 20.27 1.29
C ASN A 3 4.55 19.96 -0.09
N ALA A 4 4.97 21.03 -0.77
CA ALA A 4 5.95 21.03 -1.87
C ALA A 4 7.37 20.54 -1.46
N CYS A 5 7.48 19.71 -0.42
CA CYS A 5 8.73 19.07 0.03
C CYS A 5 8.75 17.56 -0.22
N TYR A 6 7.63 16.97 -0.70
CA TYR A 6 7.53 15.55 -1.09
C TYR A 6 7.62 15.31 -2.61
N ASP A 7 7.84 16.35 -3.40
CA ASP A 7 7.62 16.34 -4.86
C ASP A 7 8.65 15.57 -5.71
N HIS A 8 9.78 15.12 -5.14
CA HIS A 8 10.77 14.37 -5.93
C HIS A 8 11.01 12.96 -5.40
N ILE A 9 11.66 12.83 -4.25
CA ILE A 9 11.97 11.50 -3.72
C ILE A 9 10.71 10.84 -3.18
N GLY A 10 9.82 11.57 -2.50
CA GLY A 10 8.59 11.01 -1.94
C GLY A 10 7.64 10.50 -3.02
N ALA A 11 7.41 11.30 -4.07
CA ALA A 11 6.60 10.92 -5.22
C ALA A 11 7.18 9.70 -5.94
N HIS A 12 8.47 9.73 -6.29
CA HIS A 12 9.11 8.61 -6.99
C HIS A 12 9.16 7.34 -6.13
N LEU A 13 9.52 7.47 -4.85
CA LEU A 13 9.56 6.36 -3.90
C LEU A 13 8.17 5.76 -3.69
N GLY A 14 7.14 6.60 -3.59
CA GLY A 14 5.74 6.16 -3.49
C GLY A 14 5.34 5.30 -4.69
N THR A 15 5.70 5.75 -5.91
CA THR A 15 5.47 4.96 -7.14
C THR A 15 6.20 3.63 -7.10
N VAL A 16 7.51 3.62 -6.78
CA VAL A 16 8.31 2.39 -6.74
C VAL A 16 7.80 1.41 -5.66
N ILE A 17 7.41 1.92 -4.50
CA ILE A 17 6.79 1.09 -3.45
C ILE A 17 5.49 0.49 -3.96
N MET A 18 4.62 1.29 -4.58
CA MET A 18 3.32 0.84 -5.09
C MET A 18 3.49 -0.24 -6.16
N GLU A 19 4.37 -0.01 -7.14
CA GLU A 19 4.71 -0.99 -8.18
C GLU A 19 5.19 -2.30 -7.56
N ARG A 20 6.12 -2.24 -6.61
CA ARG A 20 6.65 -3.46 -5.97
C ARG A 20 5.60 -4.19 -5.16
N VAL A 21 4.74 -3.48 -4.45
CA VAL A 21 3.64 -4.07 -3.68
C VAL A 21 2.64 -4.78 -4.60
N LEU A 22 2.34 -4.21 -5.77
CA LEU A 22 1.49 -4.83 -6.78
C LEU A 22 2.16 -6.05 -7.44
N GLU A 23 3.42 -5.95 -7.84
CA GLU A 23 4.19 -7.06 -8.41
C GLU A 23 4.29 -8.27 -7.48
N GLN A 24 4.40 -8.03 -6.17
CA GLN A 24 4.45 -9.09 -5.16
C GLN A 24 3.08 -9.71 -4.87
N GLY A 25 2.00 -9.20 -5.48
CA GLY A 25 0.63 -9.64 -5.22
C GLY A 25 0.14 -9.29 -3.81
N TRP A 26 0.69 -8.24 -3.19
CA TRP A 26 0.30 -7.82 -1.83
C TRP A 26 -1.02 -7.04 -1.82
N LEU A 27 -1.36 -6.42 -2.95
CA LEU A 27 -2.63 -5.76 -3.19
C LEU A 27 -3.32 -6.38 -4.40
N GLU A 28 -4.64 -6.48 -4.30
CA GLU A 28 -5.53 -6.89 -5.40
C GLU A 28 -6.54 -5.76 -5.65
N GLU A 29 -6.73 -5.39 -6.92
CA GLU A 29 -7.72 -4.38 -7.28
C GLU A 29 -9.14 -4.96 -7.16
N THR A 30 -10.00 -4.29 -6.37
CA THR A 30 -11.40 -4.69 -6.18
C THR A 30 -12.38 -3.90 -7.05
N GLY A 31 -11.85 -3.07 -7.95
CA GLY A 31 -12.61 -2.18 -8.83
C GLY A 31 -12.75 -0.75 -8.30
N SER A 32 -13.10 0.17 -9.21
CA SER A 32 -13.27 1.61 -8.91
C SER A 32 -12.05 2.27 -8.27
N GLY A 33 -10.84 1.80 -8.58
CA GLY A 33 -9.60 2.30 -8.00
C GLY A 33 -9.39 1.94 -6.53
N ARG A 34 -10.12 0.94 -6.02
CA ARG A 34 -9.94 0.40 -4.67
C ARG A 34 -9.05 -0.83 -4.71
N PHE A 35 -8.26 -0.98 -3.66
CA PHE A 35 -7.38 -2.13 -3.46
C PHE A 35 -7.73 -2.83 -2.15
N ARG A 36 -7.55 -4.15 -2.15
CA ARG A 36 -7.64 -5.02 -0.99
C ARG A 36 -6.27 -5.63 -0.73
N ILE A 37 -5.89 -5.70 0.54
CA ILE A 37 -4.67 -6.39 0.96
C ILE A 37 -4.91 -7.90 0.90
N THR A 38 -4.00 -8.63 0.25
CA THR A 38 -4.03 -10.10 0.18
C THR A 38 -3.40 -10.71 1.43
N ASP A 39 -3.61 -12.00 1.68
CA ASP A 39 -2.97 -12.68 2.82
C ASP A 39 -1.43 -12.62 2.72
N ASP A 40 -0.91 -12.63 1.50
CA ASP A 40 0.52 -12.47 1.21
C ASP A 40 0.98 -11.05 1.53
N GLY A 41 0.15 -10.06 1.21
CA GLY A 41 0.35 -8.66 1.58
C GLY A 41 0.38 -8.44 3.09
N VAL A 42 -0.52 -9.08 3.85
CA VAL A 42 -0.50 -8.99 5.32
C VAL A 42 0.83 -9.48 5.89
N ARG A 43 1.34 -10.62 5.40
CA ARG A 43 2.64 -11.15 5.83
C ARG A 43 3.79 -10.24 5.41
N GLY A 44 3.71 -9.70 4.20
CA GLY A 44 4.67 -8.75 3.64
C GLY A 44 4.80 -7.47 4.45
N PHE A 45 3.68 -6.77 4.66
CA PHE A 45 3.64 -5.53 5.43
C PHE A 45 4.08 -5.74 6.88
N ARG A 46 3.68 -6.84 7.52
CA ARG A 46 4.17 -7.18 8.87
C ARG A 46 5.69 -7.38 8.92
N ARG A 47 6.30 -7.96 7.88
CA ARG A 47 7.76 -8.09 7.79
C ARG A 47 8.44 -6.73 7.68
N TRP A 48 7.77 -5.73 7.11
CA TRP A 48 8.22 -4.33 7.10
C TRP A 48 7.90 -3.57 8.40
N GLY A 49 7.29 -4.24 9.39
CA GLY A 49 6.88 -3.62 10.66
C GLY A 49 5.60 -2.79 10.56
N ILE A 50 4.85 -2.92 9.47
CA ILE A 50 3.57 -2.24 9.26
C ILE A 50 2.44 -3.15 9.72
N ASP A 51 1.69 -2.71 10.73
CA ASP A 51 0.46 -3.40 11.13
C ASP A 51 -0.70 -2.94 10.26
N VAL A 52 -1.30 -3.91 9.56
CA VAL A 52 -2.44 -3.71 8.67
C VAL A 52 -3.74 -4.23 9.28
N GLY A 53 -3.72 -4.80 10.49
CA GLY A 53 -4.91 -5.31 11.19
C GLY A 53 -6.08 -4.31 11.20
N PRO A 54 -5.86 -3.05 11.60
CA PRO A 54 -6.92 -2.03 11.60
C PRO A 54 -7.53 -1.75 10.22
N LEU A 55 -6.75 -1.92 9.14
CA LEU A 55 -7.20 -1.70 7.75
C LEU A 55 -8.02 -2.87 7.20
N LEU A 56 -7.92 -4.05 7.82
CA LEU A 56 -8.71 -5.23 7.45
C LEU A 56 -10.08 -5.24 8.15
N GLU A 57 -10.17 -4.55 9.28
CA GLU A 57 -11.39 -4.41 10.10
C GLU A 57 -12.33 -3.33 9.58
N ASP A 58 -11.79 -2.34 8.87
CA ASP A 58 -12.55 -1.23 8.26
C ASP A 58 -13.32 -1.70 7.01
N ARG A 59 -14.37 -2.51 7.24
CA ARG A 59 -15.34 -2.97 6.24
C ARG A 59 -16.71 -2.27 6.37
N THR A 60 -16.72 -1.01 6.83
CA THR A 60 -17.96 -0.21 6.96
C THR A 60 -18.01 0.92 5.95
#